data_AF-W2RWZ6-F1
#
_entry.id   AF-W2RWZ6-F1
#
_cell.length_a   1.000
_cell.length_b   1.000
_cell.length_c   1.000
_cell.angle_alpha   90.00
_cell.angle_beta   90.00
_cell.angle_gamma   90.00
#
_symmetry.space_group_name_H-M   'P 1'
#
loop_
_entity.id
_entity.type
_entity.pdbx_description
1 polymer ?
#
loop_
_entity_poly.entity_id
_entity_poly.type
_entity_poly.pdbx_seq_one_letter_code
_entity_poly.pdbx_strand_id
1 'polypeptide(L)' 'MAQSAGGKTTWKGNHPVGQIAAARPFYRFAATGLGAAMWFFLFYRAKKDGPALLGWKHPWDH' A
#
# COMPACT_ATOMS: atom_id res chain seq x y z
N MET A 1 23.18 -39.31 22.74
CA MET A 1 22.73 -39.54 21.35
C MET A 1 21.25 -39.16 21.32
N ALA A 2 20.72 -38.15 20.64
CA ALA A 2 21.21 -37.30 19.57
C ALA A 2 20.59 -35.90 19.76
N GLN A 3 21.40 -34.84 19.65
CA GLN A 3 20.89 -33.48 19.48
C GLN A 3 20.63 -33.31 17.99
N SER A 4 19.36 -33.13 17.63
CA SER A 4 18.92 -32.93 16.24
C SER A 4 19.52 -31.63 15.69
N ALA A 5 20.35 -31.79 14.66
CA ALA A 5 20.92 -30.71 13.89
C ALA A 5 19.83 -30.04 13.05
N GLY A 6 19.63 -28.73 13.26
CA GLY A 6 18.68 -27.92 12.50
C GLY A 6 18.88 -26.43 12.78
N GLY A 7 20.12 -25.96 12.74
CA GLY A 7 20.46 -24.56 12.99
C GLY A 7 19.98 -23.64 11.87
N LYS A 8 19.13 -22.66 12.24
CA LYS A 8 19.11 -21.33 11.62
C LYS A 8 19.15 -20.28 12.74
N THR A 9 20.39 -19.83 12.97
CA THR A 9 20.87 -18.66 13.72
C THR A 9 19.79 -17.68 14.19
N THR A 10 19.43 -17.70 15.47
CA THR A 10 19.96 -16.85 16.57
C THR A 10 19.83 -15.33 16.33
N TRP A 11 18.88 -14.76 17.06
CA TRP A 11 18.56 -13.35 17.16
C TRP A 11 19.75 -12.57 17.76
N LYS A 12 20.19 -11.47 17.13
CA LYS A 12 21.29 -10.63 17.63
C LYS A 12 20.81 -9.20 17.87
N GLY A 13 20.66 -8.84 19.16
CA GLY A 13 20.65 -7.46 19.68
C GLY A 13 19.29 -6.92 20.14
N ASN A 14 19.25 -6.27 21.31
CA ASN A 14 18.09 -5.68 22.01
C ASN A 14 17.35 -4.57 21.23
N HIS A 15 16.76 -4.88 20.07
CA HIS A 15 15.99 -3.92 19.28
C HIS A 15 14.47 -4.13 19.51
N PRO A 16 13.68 -3.11 19.87
CA PRO A 16 12.25 -3.27 20.19
C PRO A 16 11.40 -3.69 18.99
N VAL A 17 11.98 -3.66 17.77
CA VAL A 17 11.38 -4.20 16.56
C VAL A 17 12.41 -5.14 15.93
N GLY A 18 12.41 -6.38 16.38
CA GLY A 18 13.23 -7.42 15.77
C GLY A 18 12.51 -8.02 14.59
N GLN A 19 13.15 -7.94 13.43
CA GLN A 19 12.79 -8.72 12.26
C GLN A 19 11.39 -8.40 11.71
N ILE A 20 11.28 -7.24 11.07
CA ILE A 20 10.19 -7.00 10.12
C ILE A 20 10.32 -8.09 9.05
N ALA A 21 9.39 -9.05 9.04
CA ALA A 21 9.38 -10.11 8.05
C ALA A 21 9.41 -9.46 6.66
N ALA A 22 10.44 -9.76 5.88
CA ALA A 22 10.55 -9.23 4.53
C ALA A 22 9.32 -9.67 3.74
N ALA A 23 8.42 -8.73 3.46
CA ALA A 23 7.20 -9.02 2.71
C ALA A 23 7.61 -9.61 1.35
N ARG A 24 7.04 -10.78 1.00
CA ARG A 24 7.32 -11.45 -0.26
C ARG A 24 7.09 -10.46 -1.42
N PRO A 25 7.94 -10.43 -2.46
CA PRO A 25 7.88 -9.41 -3.52
C PRO A 25 6.48 -9.24 -4.13
N PHE A 26 5.75 -10.35 -4.28
CA PHE A 26 4.36 -10.35 -4.75
C PHE A 26 3.42 -9.46 -3.93
N TYR A 27 3.51 -9.50 -2.60
CA TYR A 27 2.66 -8.66 -1.74
C TYR A 27 2.99 -7.18 -1.89
N ARG A 28 4.26 -6.84 -2.17
CA ARG A 28 4.68 -5.45 -2.42
C ARG A 28 4.08 -4.94 -3.73
N PHE A 29 4.12 -5.75 -4.80
CA PHE A 29 3.52 -5.40 -6.09
C PHE A 29 2.00 -5.28 -6.01
N ALA A 30 1.32 -6.23 -5.35
CA ALA A 30 -0.11 -6.17 -5.16
C ALA A 30 -0.52 -4.93 -4.33
N ALA A 31 0.21 -4.63 -3.25
CA ALA A 31 -0.04 -3.44 -2.43
C ALA A 31 0.12 -2.14 -3.23
N THR A 32 1.19 -2.01 -4.02
CA THR A 32 1.41 -0.85 -4.88
C THR A 32 0.37 -0.76 -6.00
N GLY A 33 0.00 -1.87 -6.63
CA GLY A 33 -1.02 -1.91 -7.67
C GLY A 33 -2.40 -1.48 -7.16
N LEU A 34 -2.82 -1.99 -5.99
CA LEU A 34 -4.07 -1.61 -5.34
C LEU A 34 -4.05 -0.14 -4.88
N GLY A 35 -2.94 0.34 -4.30
CA GLY A 35 -2.80 1.74 -3.92
C GLY A 35 -2.81 2.68 -5.13
N ALA A 36 -2.12 2.30 -6.21
CA ALA A 36 -2.12 3.05 -7.46
C ALA A 36 -3.51 3.07 -8.09
N ALA A 37 -4.26 1.96 -8.06
CA ALA A 37 -5.63 1.91 -8.55
C ALA A 37 -6.58 2.81 -7.74
N MET A 38 -6.41 2.87 -6.42
CA MET A 38 -7.17 3.78 -5.54
C MET A 38 -6.93 5.25 -5.94
N TRP A 39 -5.66 5.66 -6.07
CA TRP A 39 -5.33 7.02 -6.50
C TRP A 39 -5.75 7.32 -7.94
N PHE A 40 -5.59 6.35 -8.84
CA PHE A 40 -6.08 6.45 -10.21
C PHE A 40 -7.58 6.69 -10.25
N PHE A 41 -8.36 5.99 -9.41
CA PHE A 41 -9.79 6.20 -9.29
C PHE A 41 -10.12 7.61 -8.80
N LEU A 42 -9.39 8.15 -7.82
CA LEU A 42 -9.59 9.51 -7.35
C LEU A 42 -9.28 10.55 -8.43
N PHE A 43 -8.20 10.42 -9.19
CA PHE A 43 -7.88 11.34 -10.29
C PHE A 43 -8.85 11.21 -11.47
N TYR A 44 -9.28 9.99 -11.77
CA TYR A 44 -10.31 9.73 -12.78
C TYR A 44 -11.63 10.40 -12.39
N ARG A 45 -12.02 10.26 -11.11
CA ARG A 45 -13.22 10.90 -10.57
C ARG A 45 -13.06 12.41 -10.52
N ALA A 46 -11.92 12.94 -10.11
CA ALA A 46 -11.64 14.39 -10.14
C ALA A 46 -11.68 14.97 -11.55
N LYS A 47 -11.33 14.20 -12.59
CA LYS A 47 -11.48 14.63 -13.98
C LYS A 47 -12.95 14.65 -14.42
N LYS A 48 -13.76 13.69 -13.97
CA LYS A 48 -15.18 13.58 -14.35
C LYS A 48 -16.09 14.51 -13.53
N ASP A 49 -15.84 14.65 -12.25
CA ASP A 49 -16.55 15.53 -11.31
C ASP A 49 -15.85 16.90 -11.15
N GLY A 50 -14.75 17.13 -11.86
CA GLY A 50 -14.00 18.38 -11.86
C GLY A 50 -14.82 19.62 -12.18
N PRO A 51 -15.76 19.60 -13.15
CA PRO A 51 -16.63 20.74 -13.41
C PRO A 51 -17.65 21.00 -12.29
N ALA A 52 -18.01 19.97 -11.51
CA ALA A 52 -18.99 20.06 -10.44
C ALA A 52 -18.36 20.51 -9.10
N LEU A 53 -17.08 20.16 -8.86
CA LEU A 53 -16.34 20.56 -7.67
C LEU A 53 -15.61 21.91 -7.82
N LEU A 54 -15.23 22.31 -9.04
CA LEU A 54 -14.59 23.61 -9.31
C LEU A 54 -15.59 24.78 -9.49
N GLY A 55 -16.90 24.55 -9.28
CA GLY A 55 -17.90 25.61 -9.19
C GLY A 55 -18.19 26.38 -10.49
N TRP A 56 -17.76 25.89 -11.66
CA TRP A 56 -17.92 26.59 -12.94
C TRP A 56 -19.26 26.30 -13.64
N LYS A 57 -20.15 25.52 -13.04
CA LYS A 57 -21.53 25.38 -13.49
C LYS A 57 -22.48 25.37 -12.29
N HIS A 58 -23.07 26.53 -12.00
CA HIS A 58 -24.26 26.57 -11.17
C HIS A 58 -25.42 25.93 -11.95
N PRO A 59 -26.22 25.04 -11.34
CA PRO A 59 -27.32 24.34 -12.02
C PRO A 59 -28.53 25.25 -12.38
N TRP A 60 -28.40 26.57 -12.29
CA TRP A 60 -29.47 27.55 -12.59
C TRP A 60 -29.04 28.70 -13.51
N ASP A 61 -27.96 28.55 -14.28
CA ASP A 61 -27.64 29.49 -15.37
C ASP A 61 -28.37 29.03 -16.64
N HIS A 62 -29.65 29.43 -16.74
CA HIS A 62 -30.50 29.36 -17.93
C HIS A 62 -30.82 30.78 -18.40
#